data_AF-A0A0R3X1F6-F1
#
_entry.id   AF-A0A0R3X1F6-F1
#
_cell.length_a   1.000
_cell.length_b   1.000
_cell.length_c   1.000
_cell.angle_alpha   90.00
_cell.angle_beta   90.00
_cell.angle_gamma   90.00
#
_symmetry.space_group_name_H-M   'P 1'
#
loop_
_entity.id
_entity.type
_entity.pdbx_description
1 polymer ?
#
loop_
_entity_poly.entity_id
_entity_poly.type
_entity_poly.pdbx_seq_one_letter_code
_entity_poly.pdbx_strand_id
1 'polypeptide(L)'
;MTSGARTRLTPFMEWFRDFFLMRKYNNAQRYEDLMARRTQPPPNLPPGVAHKMSENYYYTRDVRRQCGPPVQVFNAGPKQITEGGSHAAASPLFTDFTPGSKHNWDADIKR
;
A
#
# COMPACT_ATOMS: atom_id res chain seq x y z
N MET A 1 -1.41 41.73 -6.46
CA MET A 1 -1.16 41.98 -7.89
C MET A 1 -1.83 40.86 -8.66
N THR A 2 -2.73 41.21 -9.56
CA THR A 2 -3.63 40.30 -10.28
C THR A 2 -2.84 39.23 -11.04
N SER A 3 -2.99 37.94 -10.69
CA SER A 3 -2.37 36.80 -11.39
C SER A 3 -3.04 36.57 -12.75
N GLY A 4 -2.82 37.52 -13.67
CA GLY A 4 -3.37 37.52 -15.02
C GLY A 4 -2.36 36.99 -16.03
N ALA A 5 -2.00 35.71 -15.97
CA ALA A 5 -1.39 34.99 -17.09
C ALA A 5 -1.40 33.48 -16.85
N ARG A 6 -2.59 32.87 -16.73
CA ARG A 6 -2.69 31.39 -16.73
C ARG A 6 -2.37 30.78 -18.10
N THR A 7 -2.32 31.60 -19.15
CA THR A 7 -1.82 31.26 -20.49
C THR A 7 -1.26 32.53 -21.16
N ARG A 8 -0.18 32.42 -21.97
CA ARG A 8 0.43 33.53 -22.73
C ARG A 8 -0.43 34.00 -23.93
N LEU A 9 -1.67 33.53 -24.05
CA LEU A 9 -2.53 33.81 -25.21
C LEU A 9 -3.18 35.20 -25.07
N THR A 10 -3.47 35.83 -26.21
CA THR A 10 -4.32 37.03 -26.23
C THR A 10 -5.75 36.63 -25.85
N PRO A 11 -6.56 37.54 -25.26
CA PRO A 11 -7.94 37.22 -24.88
C PRO A 11 -8.80 36.70 -26.05
N PHE A 12 -8.54 37.18 -27.28
CA PHE A 12 -9.19 36.69 -28.49
C PHE A 12 -8.86 35.23 -28.78
N MET A 13 -7.59 34.84 -28.69
CA MET A 13 -7.16 33.46 -28.96
C MET A 13 -7.57 32.50 -27.84
N GLU A 14 -7.64 32.98 -26.59
CA GLU A 14 -8.24 32.22 -25.48
C GLU A 14 -9.72 31.93 -25.74
N TRP A 15 -10.50 32.93 -26.16
CA TRP A 15 -11.90 32.75 -26.53
C TRP A 15 -12.06 31.80 -27.73
N PHE A 16 -11.25 31.98 -28.78
CA PHE A 16 -11.28 31.12 -29.97
C PHE A 16 -10.98 29.66 -29.62
N ARG A 17 -9.97 29.40 -28.79
CA ARG A 17 -9.63 28.07 -28.28
C ARG A 17 -10.80 27.47 -27.47
N ASP A 18 -11.34 28.23 -26.54
CA ASP A 18 -12.42 27.75 -25.66
C ASP A 18 -13.71 27.48 -26.45
N PHE A 19 -13.95 28.23 -27.53
CA PHE A 19 -15.04 27.99 -28.47
C PHE A 19 -14.94 26.62 -29.16
N PHE A 20 -13.76 26.26 -29.69
CA PHE A 20 -13.56 24.93 -30.30
C PHE A 20 -13.50 23.79 -29.28
N LEU A 21 -13.10 24.06 -28.04
CA LEU A 21 -13.06 23.05 -26.97
C LEU A 21 -14.43 22.81 -26.32
N MET A 22 -15.43 23.66 -26.57
CA MET A 22 -16.73 23.67 -25.89
C MET A 22 -16.63 23.66 -24.35
N ARG A 23 -15.48 24.04 -23.81
CA ARG A 23 -15.16 24.03 -22.38
C ARG A 23 -14.04 25.03 -22.14
N LYS A 24 -14.03 25.63 -20.96
CA LYS A 24 -12.88 26.40 -20.48
C LYS A 24 -11.64 25.53 -20.47
N TYR A 25 -10.59 25.99 -21.12
CA TYR A 25 -9.33 25.27 -21.15
C TYR A 25 -8.72 25.15 -19.76
N ASN A 26 -8.37 23.91 -19.38
CA ASN A 26 -7.60 23.64 -18.17
C ASN A 26 -6.13 23.53 -18.56
N ASN A 27 -5.30 24.46 -18.09
CA ASN A 27 -3.88 24.45 -18.42
C ASN A 27 -3.12 23.42 -17.59
N ALA A 28 -2.49 22.44 -18.26
CA ALA A 28 -1.65 21.44 -17.62
C ALA A 28 -0.20 21.91 -17.36
N GLN A 29 0.18 23.07 -17.91
CA GLN A 29 1.49 23.66 -17.70
C GLN A 29 1.60 24.26 -16.29
N ARG A 30 2.80 24.16 -15.73
CA ARG A 30 3.10 24.65 -14.39
C ARG A 30 3.74 26.03 -14.50
N TYR A 31 3.16 27.01 -13.81
CA TYR A 31 3.67 28.38 -13.71
C TYR A 31 4.15 28.65 -12.30
N GLU A 32 4.98 29.67 -12.15
CA GLU A 32 5.60 30.06 -10.88
C GLU A 32 4.57 30.27 -9.77
N ASP A 33 3.46 30.94 -10.07
CA ASP A 33 2.39 31.25 -9.10
C ASP A 33 1.70 30.02 -8.49
N LEU A 34 1.70 28.89 -9.21
CA LEU A 34 1.05 27.64 -8.80
C LEU A 34 2.03 26.65 -8.16
N MET A 35 3.33 26.91 -8.27
CA MET A 35 4.38 26.03 -7.76
C MET A 35 4.95 26.58 -6.46
N ALA A 36 5.30 25.68 -5.54
CA ALA A 36 6.15 26.05 -4.43
C ALA A 36 7.52 26.55 -4.95
N ARG A 37 8.13 27.50 -4.24
CA ARG A 37 9.46 28.02 -4.59
C ARG A 37 10.51 26.89 -4.63
N ARG A 38 11.57 27.07 -5.41
CA ARG A 38 12.67 26.08 -5.44
C ARG A 38 13.48 26.06 -4.15
N THR A 39 13.67 27.23 -3.54
CA THR A 39 14.35 27.37 -2.25
C THR A 39 13.33 27.22 -1.13
N GLN A 40 13.52 26.22 -0.28
CA GLN A 40 12.69 25.94 0.88
C GLN A 40 13.44 26.29 2.17
N PRO A 41 12.74 26.77 3.23
CA PRO A 41 13.36 26.96 4.53
C PRO A 41 13.80 25.60 5.12
N PRO A 42 14.77 25.58 6.05
CA PRO A 42 15.17 24.35 6.71
C PRO A 42 13.98 23.72 7.47
N PRO A 43 13.68 22.42 7.28
CA PRO A 43 12.58 21.77 7.95
C PRO A 43 12.95 21.39 9.40
N ASN A 44 11.95 21.43 10.29
CA ASN A 44 12.04 20.84 11.64
C ASN A 44 11.12 19.61 11.70
N LEU A 45 11.69 18.42 11.53
CA LEU A 45 10.93 17.17 11.46
C LEU A 45 10.65 16.62 12.88
N PRO A 46 9.44 16.08 13.14
CA PRO A 46 9.15 15.45 14.40
C PRO A 46 10.00 14.18 14.60
N PRO A 47 10.37 13.84 15.85
CA PRO A 47 11.12 12.64 16.15
C PRO A 47 10.30 11.36 15.89
N GLY A 48 10.99 10.25 15.61
CA GLY A 48 10.36 8.95 15.46
C GLY A 48 9.90 8.35 16.80
N VAL A 49 9.06 7.32 16.75
CA VAL A 49 8.45 6.67 17.94
C VAL A 49 9.49 6.10 18.90
N ALA A 50 10.66 5.69 18.38
CA ALA A 50 11.76 5.14 19.16
C ALA A 50 12.74 6.22 19.69
N HIS A 51 12.44 7.51 19.60
CA HIS A 51 13.24 8.57 20.22
C HIS A 51 12.79 8.80 21.68
N LYS A 52 12.89 7.76 22.51
CA LYS A 52 12.55 7.79 23.94
C LYS A 52 13.82 7.66 24.79
N MET A 53 13.89 8.40 25.89
CA MET A 53 15.07 8.40 26.78
C MET A 53 15.12 7.19 27.72
N SER A 54 13.97 6.65 28.12
CA SER A 54 13.85 5.47 28.98
C SER A 54 12.93 4.42 28.35
N GLU A 55 12.95 3.20 28.88
CA GLU A 55 12.06 2.10 28.48
C GLU A 55 12.07 1.78 26.97
N ASN A 56 13.24 1.91 26.35
CA ASN A 56 13.40 1.84 24.88
C ASN A 56 14.54 0.91 24.47
N TYR A 57 14.62 -0.24 25.13
CA TYR A 57 15.62 -1.25 24.82
C TYR A 57 15.43 -1.79 23.39
N TYR A 58 16.53 -2.02 22.67
CA TYR A 58 16.46 -2.50 21.29
C TYR A 58 15.84 -3.90 21.18
N TYR A 59 16.10 -4.78 22.15
CA TYR A 59 15.65 -6.17 22.11
C TYR A 59 14.12 -6.33 22.13
N THR A 60 13.38 -5.37 22.71
CA THR A 60 11.91 -5.45 22.78
C THR A 60 11.23 -5.07 21.46
N ARG A 61 11.92 -4.32 20.58
CA ARG A 61 11.40 -3.82 19.29
C ARG A 61 12.04 -4.47 18.07
N ASP A 62 12.98 -5.39 18.26
CA ASP A 62 13.73 -6.03 17.17
C ASP A 62 12.89 -7.13 16.49
N VAL A 63 12.04 -6.74 15.54
CA VAL A 63 11.20 -7.67 14.77
C VAL A 63 12.05 -8.62 13.90
N ARG A 64 13.25 -8.23 13.48
CA ARG A 64 14.15 -9.10 12.69
C ARG A 64 14.48 -10.41 13.42
N ARG A 65 14.53 -10.38 14.76
CA ARG A 65 14.80 -11.56 15.59
C ARG A 65 13.54 -12.30 16.02
N GLN A 66 12.35 -11.73 15.80
CA GLN A 66 11.07 -12.37 16.06
C GLN A 66 10.67 -13.33 14.93
N CYS A 67 11.25 -13.16 13.73
CA CYS A 67 11.04 -14.08 12.62
C CYS A 67 11.69 -15.44 12.91
N GLY A 68 10.86 -16.43 13.26
CA GLY A 68 11.27 -17.83 13.38
C GLY A 68 11.20 -18.58 12.04
N PRO A 69 11.75 -19.81 11.98
CA PRO A 69 11.53 -20.72 10.85
C PRO A 69 10.03 -20.98 10.62
N PRO A 70 9.61 -21.28 9.38
CA PRO A 70 8.22 -21.61 9.09
C PRO A 70 7.80 -22.88 9.84
N VAL A 71 6.52 -22.94 10.23
CA VAL A 71 5.94 -24.11 10.87
C VAL A 71 5.81 -25.22 9.82
N GLN A 72 6.37 -26.40 10.12
CA GLN A 72 6.26 -27.57 9.26
C GLN A 72 4.89 -28.23 9.45
N VAL A 73 3.97 -28.03 8.50
CA VAL A 73 2.59 -28.58 8.55
C VAL A 73 2.56 -30.08 8.26
N PHE A 74 3.51 -30.58 7.47
CA PHE A 74 3.66 -32.00 7.17
C PHE A 74 5.14 -32.38 7.10
N ASN A 75 5.51 -33.47 7.77
CA ASN A 75 6.83 -34.09 7.68
C ASN A 75 6.63 -35.58 7.39
N ALA A 76 7.13 -36.06 6.26
CA ALA A 76 6.99 -37.46 5.86
C ALA A 76 7.88 -38.42 6.69
N GLY A 77 8.72 -37.90 7.59
CA GLY A 77 9.73 -38.69 8.31
C GLY A 77 10.79 -39.29 7.38
N PRO A 78 11.80 -39.99 7.92
CA PRO A 78 12.63 -40.86 7.09
C PRO A 78 11.75 -41.98 6.50
N LYS A 79 11.81 -42.20 5.18
CA LYS A 79 11.15 -43.34 4.53
C LYS A 79 11.73 -44.66 5.08
N GLN A 80 11.07 -45.28 6.05
CA GLN A 80 11.25 -46.70 6.32
C GLN A 80 10.35 -47.50 5.38
N ILE A 81 10.91 -48.56 4.79
CA ILE A 81 10.17 -49.50 3.96
C ILE A 81 9.26 -50.30 4.89
N THR A 82 7.94 -50.22 4.66
CA THR A 82 6.95 -51.00 5.41
C THR A 82 7.14 -52.50 5.13
N GLU A 83 7.13 -53.34 6.17
CA GLU A 83 7.04 -54.79 6.00
C GLU A 83 5.74 -55.14 5.27
N GLY A 84 5.85 -56.02 4.26
CA GLY A 84 4.77 -56.30 3.32
C GLY A 84 3.52 -56.85 4.02
N GLY A 85 2.41 -56.12 3.90
CA GLY A 85 1.08 -56.71 4.11
C GLY A 85 0.04 -55.89 4.87
N SER A 86 0.34 -54.71 5.42
CA SER A 86 -0.67 -53.91 6.14
C SER A 86 -0.95 -52.58 5.46
N HIS A 87 -2.10 -52.50 4.78
CA HIS A 87 -2.67 -51.24 4.32
C HIS A 87 -3.33 -50.52 5.49
N ALA A 88 -2.76 -49.40 5.92
CA ALA A 88 -3.37 -48.54 6.92
C ALA A 88 -4.69 -47.95 6.39
N ALA A 89 -5.78 -48.13 7.14
CA ALA A 89 -7.10 -47.65 6.78
C ALA A 89 -7.12 -46.11 6.68
N ALA A 90 -7.48 -45.58 5.51
CA ALA A 90 -7.62 -44.16 5.29
C ALA A 90 -8.83 -43.61 6.04
N SER A 91 -8.62 -42.66 6.96
CA SER A 91 -9.70 -41.87 7.54
C SER A 91 -10.30 -40.93 6.48
N PRO A 92 -11.62 -40.63 6.53
CA PRO A 92 -12.27 -39.79 5.52
C PRO A 92 -11.66 -38.38 5.50
N LEU A 93 -11.24 -37.93 4.33
CA LEU A 93 -10.69 -36.59 4.10
C LEU A 93 -11.82 -35.56 4.14
N PHE A 94 -11.73 -34.57 5.04
CA PHE A 94 -12.59 -33.39 5.01
C PHE A 94 -12.23 -32.55 3.78
N THR A 95 -13.16 -32.38 2.85
CA THR A 95 -12.88 -31.81 1.50
C THR A 95 -12.87 -30.29 1.45
N ASP A 96 -13.35 -29.62 2.50
CA ASP A 96 -13.72 -28.20 2.41
C ASP A 96 -12.81 -27.32 3.28
N PHE A 97 -11.51 -27.28 2.95
CA PHE A 97 -10.60 -26.25 3.48
C PHE A 97 -10.45 -25.11 2.47
N THR A 98 -11.06 -23.95 2.77
CA THR A 98 -10.83 -22.72 2.00
C THR A 98 -9.90 -21.79 2.79
N PRO A 99 -8.82 -21.26 2.17
CA PRO A 99 -7.94 -20.32 2.85
C PRO A 99 -8.64 -18.96 3.02
N GLY A 100 -9.34 -18.79 4.14
CA GLY A 100 -10.03 -17.56 4.51
C GLY A 100 -11.45 -17.44 3.96
N SER A 101 -12.20 -16.48 4.52
CA SER A 101 -13.58 -16.18 4.12
C SER A 101 -13.62 -15.31 2.87
N LYS A 102 -14.60 -15.55 1.97
CA LYS A 102 -14.84 -14.67 0.82
C LYS A 102 -15.34 -13.30 1.32
N HIS A 103 -14.64 -12.23 0.96
CA HIS A 103 -15.04 -10.86 1.31
C HIS A 103 -16.15 -10.39 0.37
N ASN A 104 -17.25 -9.84 0.93
CA ASN A 104 -18.33 -9.23 0.17
C ASN A 104 -18.18 -7.70 0.24
N TRP A 105 -17.79 -7.08 -0.89
CA TRP A 105 -17.57 -5.64 -0.99
C TRP A 105 -18.86 -4.82 -0.87
N ASP A 106 -20.01 -5.42 -1.19
CA ASP A 106 -21.31 -4.76 -1.23
C ASP A 106 -22.17 -5.04 0.01
N ALA A 107 -21.61 -5.69 1.04
CA ALA A 107 -22.35 -5.96 2.26
C ALA A 107 -22.56 -4.69 3.09
N ASP A 108 -23.80 -4.43 3.51
CA ASP A 108 -24.11 -3.34 4.44
C ASP A 108 -23.33 -3.52 5.75
N ILE A 109 -22.47 -2.55 6.05
CA ILE A 109 -21.70 -2.52 7.30
C ILE A 109 -22.69 -2.22 8.42
N LYS A 110 -23.00 -3.23 9.25
CA LYS A 110 -23.72 -3.00 10.51
C LYS A 110 -22.79 -2.21 11.45
N ARG A 111 -23.10 -0.93 11.62
CA ARG A 111 -22.44 -0.02 12.54
C ARG A 111 -22.90 -0.25 13.97
#